data_AF-T0HKP3-F1
#
_entry.id   AF-T0HKP3-F1
#
_cell.length_a   1.000
_cell.length_b   1.000
_cell.length_c   1.000
_cell.angle_alpha   90.00
_cell.angle_beta   90.00
_cell.angle_gamma   90.00
#
_symmetry.space_group_name_H-M   'P 1'
#
loop_
_entity.id
_entity.type
_entity.pdbx_description
1 polymer ?
#
loop_
_entity_poly.entity_id
_entity_poly.type
_entity_poly.pdbx_seq_one_letter_code
_entity_poly.pdbx_strand_id
1 'polypeptide(L)'
;MSAIHAIELYLNALLLFMGQETSRIRGLQHNLAARSEMAIANGLQLRKRTAAHLSAMAGNREYLVTRYGPEMTATISQINRLTATLDEVANKVSAMMAVPNRTRA
;
A
#
# COMPACT_ATOMS: atom_id res chain seq x y z
N MET A 1 -7.45 -4.23 -13.82
CA MET A 1 -6.96 -4.08 -12.43
C MET A 1 -5.73 -3.17 -12.44
N SER A 2 -5.68 -2.15 -11.59
CA SER A 2 -4.57 -1.17 -11.52
C SER A 2 -3.54 -1.57 -10.47
N ALA A 3 -2.26 -1.21 -10.66
CA ALA A 3 -1.17 -1.43 -9.69
C ALA A 3 -1.48 -0.80 -8.31
N ILE A 4 -2.28 0.26 -8.27
CA ILE A 4 -2.77 0.89 -7.04
C ILE A 4 -3.59 -0.11 -6.19
N HIS A 5 -4.48 -0.88 -6.82
CA HIS A 5 -5.27 -1.90 -6.12
C HIS A 5 -4.40 -3.06 -5.63
N ALA A 6 -3.36 -3.42 -6.39
CA ALA A 6 -2.43 -4.47 -5.96
C ALA A 6 -1.65 -4.04 -4.70
N ILE A 7 -1.16 -2.79 -4.65
CA ILE A 7 -0.52 -2.21 -3.46
C ILE A 7 -1.48 -2.25 -2.26
N GLU A 8 -2.72 -1.80 -2.45
CA GLU A 8 -3.75 -1.82 -1.41
C GLU A 8 -3.98 -3.24 -0.85
N LEU A 9 -4.03 -4.23 -1.75
CA LEU A 9 -4.23 -5.63 -1.39
C LEU A 9 -3.06 -6.18 -0.56
N TYR A 10 -1.81 -5.92 -0.96
CA TYR A 10 -0.63 -6.35 -0.20
C TYR A 10 -0.59 -5.72 1.20
N LEU A 11 -0.90 -4.43 1.31
CA LEU A 11 -0.96 -3.75 2.61
C LEU A 11 -2.06 -4.35 3.50
N ASN A 12 -3.24 -4.61 2.94
CA ASN A 12 -4.32 -5.25 3.69
C ASN A 12 -3.95 -6.66 4.14
N ALA A 13 -3.32 -7.47 3.28
CA ALA A 13 -2.87 -8.81 3.61
C ALA A 13 -1.86 -8.80 4.77
N LEU A 14 -0.89 -7.87 4.75
CA LEU A 14 0.07 -7.72 5.84
C LEU A 14 -0.61 -7.31 7.15
N LEU A 15 -1.51 -6.32 7.11
CA LEU A 15 -2.20 -5.85 8.32
C LEU A 15 -3.04 -6.97 8.95
N LEU A 16 -3.71 -7.79 8.12
CA LEU A 16 -4.43 -8.98 8.60
C LEU A 16 -3.48 -10.02 9.18
N PHE A 17 -2.34 -10.27 8.53
CA PHE A 17 -1.32 -11.20 9.04
C PHE A 17 -0.75 -10.77 10.39
N MET A 18 -0.62 -9.45 10.61
CA MET A 18 -0.20 -8.84 11.87
C MET A 18 -1.32 -8.79 12.93
N GLY A 19 -2.51 -9.30 12.64
CA GLY A 19 -3.62 -9.38 13.60
C GLY A 19 -4.43 -8.09 13.74
N GLN A 20 -4.31 -7.13 12.82
CA GLN A 20 -5.18 -5.95 12.82
C GLN A 20 -6.62 -6.33 12.46
N GLU A 21 -7.58 -5.69 13.13
CA GLU A 21 -8.99 -5.97 12.86
C GLU A 21 -9.42 -5.50 11.48
N THR A 22 -10.28 -6.30 10.84
CA THR A 22 -10.86 -6.00 9.53
C THR A 22 -11.67 -4.68 9.54
N SER A 23 -12.33 -4.37 10.65
CA SER A 23 -13.06 -3.12 10.90
C SER A 23 -12.14 -1.91 10.78
N ARG A 24 -10.97 -1.98 11.42
CA ARG A 24 -9.93 -0.94 11.42
C ARG A 24 -9.34 -0.73 10.02
N ILE A 25 -9.04 -1.82 9.31
CA ILE A 25 -8.50 -1.78 7.94
C ILE A 25 -9.52 -1.19 6.95
N ARG A 26 -10.80 -1.56 7.09
CA ARG A 26 -11.90 -1.04 6.26
C ARG A 26 -12.18 0.43 6.54
N GLY A 27 -12.05 0.86 7.80
CA GLY A 27 -12.20 2.26 8.21
C GLY A 27 -11.22 3.21 7.51
N LEU A 28 -10.09 2.71 7.01
CA LEU A 28 -9.11 3.48 6.22
C LEU A 28 -9.53 3.73 4.76
N GLN A 29 -10.65 3.15 4.29
CA GLN A 29 -11.24 3.34 2.96
C GLN A 29 -10.27 3.13 1.79
N HIS A 30 -9.86 4.17 1.06
CA HIS A 30 -8.83 4.09 0.00
C HIS A 30 -7.60 4.95 0.34
N ASN A 31 -7.43 5.30 1.62
CA ASN A 31 -6.29 6.08 2.07
C ASN A 31 -5.05 5.19 2.16
N LEU A 32 -4.29 5.15 1.05
CA LEU A 32 -3.04 4.40 0.96
C LEU A 32 -1.97 4.91 1.92
N ALA A 33 -1.92 6.21 2.22
CA ALA A 33 -0.98 6.78 3.18
C ALA A 33 -1.23 6.19 4.57
N ALA A 34 -2.47 6.30 5.06
CA ALA A 34 -2.84 5.79 6.39
C ALA A 34 -2.61 4.28 6.52
N ARG A 35 -2.88 3.50 5.46
CA ARG A 35 -2.56 2.06 5.45
C ARG A 35 -1.07 1.78 5.49
N SER A 36 -0.29 2.51 4.70
CA SER A 36 1.17 2.34 4.66
C SER A 36 1.81 2.73 5.99
N GLU A 37 1.34 3.80 6.63
CA GLU A 37 1.78 4.21 7.97
C GLU A 37 1.45 3.15 9.01
N MET A 38 0.23 2.59 8.99
CA MET A 38 -0.14 1.50 9.88
C MET A 38 0.72 0.27 9.66
N ALA A 39 1.00 -0.09 8.40
CA ALA A 39 1.86 -1.22 8.08
C ALA A 39 3.31 -0.98 8.57
N ILE A 40 3.84 0.23 8.39
CA ILE A 40 5.17 0.62 8.88
C ILE A 40 5.24 0.57 10.40
N ALA A 41 4.20 1.06 11.09
CA ALA A 41 4.09 0.97 12.55
C ALA A 41 4.05 -0.48 13.06
N ASN A 42 3.57 -1.43 12.23
CA ASN A 42 3.58 -2.87 12.51
C ASN A 42 4.85 -3.58 11.97
N GLY A 43 5.91 -2.84 11.65
CA GLY A 43 7.23 -3.38 11.30
C GLY A 43 7.54 -3.46 9.80
N LEU A 44 6.66 -2.99 8.91
CA LEU A 44 6.97 -2.91 7.49
C LEU A 44 8.10 -1.90 7.23
N GLN A 45 9.21 -2.37 6.65
CA GLN A 45 10.35 -1.52 6.32
C GLN A 45 10.38 -1.21 4.81
N LEU A 46 9.89 -0.02 4.46
CA LEU A 46 9.98 0.53 3.11
C LEU A 46 11.13 1.53 2.98
N ARG A 47 11.69 1.66 1.78
CA ARG A 47 12.60 2.78 1.46
C ARG A 47 11.86 4.11 1.65
N LYS A 48 12.58 5.13 2.13
CA LYS A 48 12.04 6.49 2.36
C LYS A 48 11.30 7.05 1.13
N ARG A 49 11.87 6.85 -0.07
CA ARG A 49 11.28 7.29 -1.34
C ARG A 49 9.92 6.64 -1.65
N THR A 50 9.73 5.40 -1.20
CA THR A 50 8.55 4.57 -1.45
C THR A 50 7.43 4.94 -0.49
N ALA A 51 7.75 5.13 0.79
CA ALA A 51 6.82 5.70 1.77
C ALA A 51 6.35 7.12 1.36
N ALA A 52 7.29 7.98 0.94
CA ALA A 52 6.94 9.32 0.45
C ALA A 52 6.06 9.27 -0.81
N HIS A 53 6.30 8.30 -1.70
CA HIS A 53 5.47 8.12 -2.89
C HIS A 53 4.06 7.68 -2.53
N LEU A 54 3.89 6.71 -1.63
CA LEU A 54 2.57 6.28 -1.14
C LEU A 54 1.78 7.42 -0.49
N SER A 55 2.48 8.28 0.27
CA SER A 55 1.88 9.48 0.87
C SER A 55 1.40 10.48 -0.20
N ALA A 56 2.23 10.76 -1.21
CA ALA A 56 1.89 11.66 -2.31
C ALA A 56 0.69 11.15 -3.13
N MET A 57 0.64 9.84 -3.41
CA MET A 57 -0.47 9.22 -4.17
C MET A 57 -1.82 9.35 -3.45
N ALA A 58 -1.82 9.26 -2.11
CA ALA A 58 -3.04 9.43 -1.32
C ALA A 58 -3.52 10.90 -1.35
N GLY A 59 -2.59 11.86 -1.26
CA GLY A 59 -2.89 13.29 -1.36
C GLY A 59 -3.45 13.71 -2.72
N ASN A 60 -2.91 13.13 -3.80
CA ASN A 60 -3.33 13.39 -5.18
C ASN A 60 -4.64 12.68 -5.56
N ARG A 61 -5.23 11.87 -4.67
CA ARG A 61 -6.41 11.02 -4.95
C ARG A 61 -6.27 10.22 -6.24
N GLU A 62 -5.07 9.70 -6.52
CA GLU A 62 -4.78 8.97 -7.78
C GLU A 62 -5.67 7.72 -7.97
N TYR A 63 -6.24 7.20 -6.88
CA TYR A 63 -7.29 6.19 -6.90
C TYR A 63 -8.56 6.65 -7.65
N LEU A 64 -8.97 7.92 -7.52
CA LEU A 64 -10.08 8.50 -8.27
C LEU A 64 -9.72 8.71 -9.75
N VAL A 65 -8.47 9.08 -10.05
CA VAL A 65 -7.96 9.24 -11.41
C VAL A 65 -8.08 7.92 -12.19
N THR A 66 -7.76 6.79 -11.56
CA THR A 66 -7.94 5.47 -12.20
C THR A 66 -9.40 5.06 -12.43
N ARG A 67 -10.38 5.74 -11.81
CA ARG A 67 -11.80 5.38 -11.86
C ARG A 67 -12.67 6.36 -12.67
N TYR A 68 -12.28 7.62 -12.80
CA TYR A 68 -13.13 8.68 -13.37
C TYR A 68 -12.65 9.32 -14.68
N GLY A 69 -11.52 8.88 -15.26
CA GLY A 69 -11.27 9.08 -16.68
C GLY A 69 -9.89 9.68 -17.03
N PRO A 70 -9.50 9.55 -18.31
CA PRO A 70 -8.15 9.83 -18.80
C PRO A 70 -7.77 11.31 -18.85
N GLU A 71 -8.66 12.25 -18.50
CA GLU A 71 -8.36 13.69 -18.57
C GLU A 71 -7.38 14.18 -17.49
N MET A 72 -7.06 13.35 -16.49
CA MET A 72 -6.04 13.63 -15.47
C MET A 72 -4.71 12.87 -15.71
N THR A 73 -4.51 12.30 -16.91
CA THR A 73 -3.32 11.51 -17.30
C THR A 73 -1.99 12.27 -17.24
N ALA A 74 -2.01 13.61 -17.25
CA ALA A 74 -0.80 14.43 -17.04
C ALA A 74 -0.19 14.26 -15.63
N THR A 75 -0.96 13.70 -14.68
CA THR A 75 -0.53 13.38 -13.30
C THR A 75 -0.19 11.89 -13.13
N ILE A 76 -0.03 11.14 -14.22
CA ILE A 76 0.63 9.84 -14.20
C ILE A 76 2.10 10.12 -13.89
N SER A 77 2.42 10.28 -12.61
CA SER A 77 3.80 10.21 -12.14
C SER A 77 4.27 8.76 -12.31
N GLN A 78 4.61 8.44 -13.56
CA GLN A 78 5.50 7.39 -14.01
C GLN A 78 5.06 5.99 -13.61
N ILE A 79 4.43 5.27 -14.54
CA ILE A 79 4.14 3.82 -14.45
C ILE A 79 5.34 3.06 -13.88
N ASN A 80 6.57 3.41 -14.30
CA ASN A 80 7.80 2.82 -13.76
C ASN A 80 7.98 3.01 -12.24
N ARG A 81 7.65 4.18 -11.70
CA ARG A 81 7.71 4.48 -10.26
C ARG A 81 6.61 3.75 -9.50
N LEU A 82 5.42 3.62 -10.10
CA LEU A 82 4.32 2.84 -9.55
C LEU A 82 4.64 1.35 -9.50
N THR A 83 5.20 0.79 -10.59
CA THR A 83 5.66 -0.60 -10.63
C THR A 83 6.77 -0.84 -9.62
N ALA A 84 7.78 0.03 -9.53
CA ALA A 84 8.83 -0.10 -8.51
C ALA A 84 8.30 -0.03 -7.07
N THR A 85 7.25 0.76 -6.84
CA THR A 85 6.57 0.83 -5.54
C THR A 85 5.83 -0.47 -5.24
N LEU A 86 5.09 -1.01 -6.22
CA LEU A 86 4.41 -2.29 -6.12
C LEU A 86 5.40 -3.43 -5.84
N ASP A 87 6.49 -3.52 -6.61
CA ASP A 87 7.50 -4.56 -6.45
C ASP A 87 8.14 -4.52 -5.06
N GLU A 88 8.46 -3.33 -4.55
CA GLU A 88 9.02 -3.21 -3.21
C GLU A 88 8.02 -3.62 -2.13
N VAL A 89 6.78 -3.14 -2.21
CA VAL A 89 5.74 -3.49 -1.24
C VAL A 89 5.46 -4.99 -1.27
N ALA A 90 5.29 -5.58 -2.45
CA ALA A 90 5.06 -7.01 -2.62
C ALA A 90 6.20 -7.84 -2.01
N ASN A 91 7.45 -7.53 -2.38
CA ASN A 91 8.61 -8.26 -1.87
C ASN A 91 8.76 -8.16 -0.35
N LYS A 92 8.55 -6.97 0.22
CA LYS A 92 8.68 -6.75 1.67
C LYS A 92 7.56 -7.41 2.45
N VAL A 93 6.32 -7.30 1.97
CA VAL A 93 5.15 -7.95 2.58
C VAL A 93 5.32 -9.47 2.53
N SER A 94 5.64 -10.04 1.36
CA SER A 94 5.85 -11.48 1.20
C SER A 94 6.99 -11.98 2.07
N ALA A 95 8.11 -11.26 2.16
CA ALA A 95 9.22 -11.63 3.04
C ALA A 95 8.80 -11.66 4.52
N MET A 96 8.04 -10.67 4.98
CA MET A 96 7.53 -10.63 6.36
C MET A 96 6.53 -11.74 6.65
N MET A 97 5.65 -12.05 5.71
CA MET A 97 4.65 -13.11 5.86
C MET A 97 5.24 -14.53 5.72
N ALA A 98 6.37 -14.68 5.04
CA ALA A 98 7.09 -15.95 4.91
C ALA A 98 7.83 -16.33 6.21
N VAL A 99 8.12 -15.37 7.10
CA VAL A 99 8.64 -15.65 8.43
C VAL A 99 7.47 -16.14 9.31
N PRO A 100 7.55 -17.35 9.91
CA PRO A 100 6.51 -17.83 10.80
C PRO A 100 6.30 -16.82 11.93
N ASN A 101 5.07 -16.29 12.03
CA ASN A 101 4.70 -15.39 13.12
C ASN A 101 4.79 -16.16 14.44
N ARG A 102 5.86 -15.94 15.21
CA ARG A 102 6.18 -16.69 16.45
C ARG A 102 5.29 -16.34 17.65
N THR A 103 4.23 -15.58 17.45
CA THR A 103 3.42 -15.10 18.57
C THR A 103 1.94 -15.34 18.31
N ARG A 104 1.51 -16.56 18.64
CA ARG A 104 0.14 -16.86 19.06
C ARG A 104 0.26 -17.69 20.35
N ALA A 105 0.36 -16.98 21.47
CA ALA A 105 0.11 -17.51 22.81
C ALA A 105 -1.19 -16.88 23.30
#